data_AF-A0A0L0F7U5-F1
#
_entry.id   AF-A0A0L0F7U5-F1
#
_cell.length_a   1.000
_cell.length_b   1.000
_cell.length_c   1.000
_cell.angle_alpha   90.00
_cell.angle_beta   90.00
_cell.angle_gamma   90.00
#
_symmetry.space_group_name_H-M   'P 1'
#
loop_
_entity.id
_entity.type
_entity.pdbx_description
1 polymer ?
#
loop_
_entity_poly.entity_id
_entity_poly.type
_entity_poly.pdbx_seq_one_letter_code
_entity_poly.pdbx_strand_id
1 'polypeptide(L)'
;MWISIQHTHQVEIANGAMLTLSTNNEYFSEGTSNCVYVDYEGLPRVVRVGSLIYIDDGLLKFVVAEIGDDYVIAKAENGGWLGPRKCINIPDADVDLPPLSKRDV
;
A
#
# COMPACT_ATOMS: atom_id res chain seq x y z
N MET A 1 -6.31 5.39 -9.69
CA MET A 1 -6.60 3.94 -9.58
C MET A 1 -6.98 3.67 -8.14
N TRP A 2 -8.11 3.00 -7.88
CA TRP A 2 -8.52 2.64 -6.51
C TRP A 2 -7.86 1.32 -6.12
N ILE A 3 -6.88 1.38 -5.21
CA ILE A 3 -6.19 0.22 -4.63
C ILE A 3 -6.68 0.10 -3.19
N SER A 4 -7.20 -1.05 -2.77
CA SER A 4 -7.85 -1.23 -1.46
C SER A 4 -7.01 -2.08 -0.52
N ILE A 5 -6.74 -1.56 0.69
CA ILE A 5 -6.14 -2.35 1.78
C ILE A 5 -7.22 -3.19 2.47
N GLN A 6 -7.04 -4.51 2.54
CA GLN A 6 -7.97 -5.41 3.22
C GLN A 6 -7.40 -5.81 4.59
N HIS A 7 -8.08 -5.43 5.67
CA HIS A 7 -7.82 -5.91 7.02
C HIS A 7 -9.09 -5.79 7.89
N THR A 8 -9.16 -6.48 9.02
CA THR A 8 -10.38 -6.63 9.83
C THR A 8 -10.58 -5.54 10.90
N HIS A 9 -9.52 -4.90 11.37
CA HIS A 9 -9.56 -3.93 12.48
C HIS A 9 -8.69 -2.71 12.18
N GLN A 10 -9.05 -1.56 12.75
CA GLN A 10 -8.25 -0.35 12.61
C GLN A 10 -6.93 -0.51 13.38
N VAL A 11 -5.82 -0.18 12.73
CA VAL A 11 -4.49 -0.33 13.31
C VAL A 11 -3.79 1.01 13.36
N GLU A 12 -3.15 1.30 14.49
CA GLU A 12 -2.32 2.49 14.63
C GLU A 12 -0.91 2.23 14.06
N ILE A 13 -0.48 3.10 13.16
CA ILE A 13 0.88 3.14 12.62
C ILE A 13 1.62 4.29 13.30
N ALA A 14 2.68 3.98 14.04
CA ALA A 14 3.50 5.02 14.65
C ALA A 14 4.35 5.77 13.60
N ASN A 15 4.68 7.03 13.86
CA ASN A 15 5.63 7.78 13.06
C ASN A 15 6.99 7.07 13.05
N GLY A 16 7.56 6.90 11.85
CA GLY A 16 8.81 6.17 11.64
C GLY A 16 8.69 4.65 11.63
N ALA A 17 7.49 4.08 11.83
CA ALA A 17 7.27 2.64 11.73
C ALA A 17 7.46 2.15 10.29
N MET A 18 7.88 0.89 10.15
CA MET A 18 7.96 0.21 8.85
C MET A 18 6.67 -0.56 8.60
N LEU A 19 6.05 -0.32 7.46
CA LEU A 19 4.87 -1.03 6.98
C LEU A 19 5.24 -1.80 5.72
N THR A 20 4.91 -3.09 5.71
CA THR A 20 5.06 -3.96 4.55
C THR A 20 3.76 -3.99 3.77
N LEU A 21 3.79 -3.57 2.52
CA LEU A 21 2.70 -3.66 1.56
C LEU A 21 2.94 -4.92 0.72
N SER A 22 2.27 -6.03 1.07
CA SER A 22 2.42 -7.29 0.34
C SER A 22 1.31 -7.45 -0.69
N THR A 23 1.65 -8.01 -1.85
CA THR A 23 0.69 -8.42 -2.88
C THR A 23 0.32 -9.91 -2.77
N ASN A 24 0.86 -10.62 -1.78
CA ASN A 24 0.54 -12.03 -1.54
C ASN A 24 -0.81 -12.16 -0.84
N ASN A 25 -1.73 -12.87 -1.49
CA ASN A 25 -3.10 -13.11 -1.04
C ASN A 25 -3.19 -13.89 0.29
N GLU A 26 -2.11 -14.54 0.74
CA GLU A 26 -2.05 -15.15 2.07
C GLU A 26 -2.23 -14.11 3.20
N TYR A 27 -1.77 -12.87 2.98
CA TYR A 27 -1.92 -11.78 3.95
C TYR A 27 -3.27 -11.05 3.86
N PHE A 28 -4.19 -11.48 2.99
CA PHE A 28 -5.50 -10.86 2.79
C PHE A 28 -6.33 -10.77 4.08
N SER A 29 -6.19 -11.74 4.98
CA SER A 29 -6.97 -11.83 6.22
C SER A 29 -6.16 -11.55 7.50
N GLU A 30 -4.85 -11.36 7.39
CA GLU A 30 -3.91 -11.23 8.52
C GLU A 30 -3.14 -9.89 8.52
N GLY A 31 -3.81 -8.82 8.07
CA GLY A 31 -3.23 -7.47 8.11
C GLY A 31 -2.92 -7.02 9.55
N THR A 32 -1.65 -6.71 9.83
CA THR A 32 -1.16 -6.19 11.11
C THR A 32 -0.53 -4.79 10.92
N SER A 33 -0.09 -4.14 12.00
CA SER A 33 0.63 -2.84 11.94
C SER A 33 1.92 -2.90 11.13
N ASN A 34 2.44 -4.10 10.86
CA ASN A 34 3.71 -4.32 10.21
C ASN A 34 3.55 -4.82 8.77
N CYS A 35 2.41 -5.42 8.42
CA CYS A 35 2.17 -5.99 7.09
C CYS A 35 0.70 -5.91 6.72
N VAL A 36 0.40 -5.38 5.54
CA VAL A 36 -0.95 -5.29 5.00
C VAL A 36 -0.98 -5.76 3.55
N TYR A 37 -2.11 -6.34 3.17
CA TYR A 37 -2.35 -6.78 1.81
C TYR A 37 -2.78 -5.62 0.91
N VAL A 38 -2.22 -5.58 -0.29
CA VAL A 38 -2.54 -4.64 -1.36
C VAL A 38 -2.99 -5.42 -2.58
N ASP A 39 -4.20 -5.11 -3.09
CA ASP A 39 -4.82 -5.78 -4.24
C ASP A 39 -4.25 -5.36 -5.61
N TYR A 40 -2.98 -4.95 -5.65
CA TYR A 40 -2.29 -4.48 -6.84
C TYR A 40 -0.92 -5.16 -6.98
N GLU A 41 -0.91 -6.30 -7.69
CA GLU A 41 0.31 -7.09 -7.96
C GLU A 41 1.42 -6.28 -8.66
N GLY A 42 1.04 -5.22 -9.38
CA GLY A 42 1.98 -4.31 -10.04
C GLY A 42 2.69 -3.33 -9.09
N LEU A 43 2.36 -3.32 -7.79
CA LEU A 43 2.88 -2.32 -6.84
C LEU A 43 4.42 -2.26 -6.83
N PRO A 44 5.16 -3.37 -6.68
CA PRO A 44 6.63 -3.33 -6.65
C PRO A 44 7.25 -2.81 -7.96
N ARG A 45 6.52 -2.89 -9.08
CA ARG A 45 7.00 -2.48 -10.40
C ARG A 45 6.79 -1.00 -10.68
N VAL A 46 5.75 -0.39 -10.10
CA VAL A 46 5.42 1.03 -10.34
C VAL A 46 6.07 1.99 -9.37
N VAL A 47 6.55 1.49 -8.22
CA VAL A 47 7.24 2.31 -7.21
C VAL A 47 8.75 2.14 -7.28
N ARG A 48 9.48 3.09 -6.70
CA ARG A 48 10.94 3.06 -6.56
C ARG A 48 11.30 3.36 -5.11
N VAL A 49 12.49 2.96 -4.67
CA VAL A 49 12.98 3.36 -3.34
C VAL A 49 13.01 4.89 -3.28
N GLY A 50 12.44 5.47 -2.23
CA GLY A 50 12.22 6.90 -2.06
C GLY A 50 10.87 7.41 -2.58
N SER A 51 10.07 6.60 -3.30
CA SER A 51 8.73 6.99 -3.75
C SER A 51 7.79 7.27 -2.56
N LEU A 52 6.87 8.22 -2.76
CA LEU A 52 5.87 8.58 -1.78
C LEU A 52 4.58 7.78 -1.96
N ILE A 53 4.12 7.16 -0.88
CA ILE A 53 2.85 6.44 -0.82
C ILE A 53 1.94 7.17 0.15
N TYR A 54 0.76 7.54 -0.32
CA TYR A 54 -0.27 8.21 0.45
C TYR A 54 -1.43 7.26 0.68
N ILE A 55 -1.92 7.21 1.92
CA ILE A 55 -3.08 6.39 2.29
C ILE A 55 -4.10 7.31 2.96
N ASP A 56 -5.38 7.06 2.68
CA ASP A 56 -6.51 7.80 3.26
C ASP A 56 -6.48 9.30 2.92
N ASP A 57 -6.63 9.62 1.62
CA ASP A 57 -6.57 11.00 1.09
C ASP A 57 -5.31 11.80 1.48
N GLY A 58 -4.22 11.09 1.79
CA GLY A 58 -2.94 11.68 2.18
C GLY A 58 -2.78 11.96 3.67
N LEU A 59 -3.71 11.51 4.51
CA LEU A 59 -3.57 11.57 5.97
C LEU A 59 -2.34 10.80 6.43
N LEU A 60 -2.13 9.61 5.88
CA LEU A 60 -0.94 8.81 6.13
C LEU A 60 0.05 9.00 4.98
N LYS A 61 1.31 9.19 5.34
CA LYS A 61 2.40 9.40 4.39
C LYS A 61 3.52 8.41 4.66
N PHE A 62 3.90 7.67 3.63
CA PHE A 62 4.97 6.70 3.68
C PHE A 62 6.00 6.97 2.59
N VAL A 63 7.26 6.66 2.88
CA VAL A 63 8.37 6.68 1.93
C VAL A 63 8.85 5.26 1.73
N VAL A 64 8.89 4.80 0.48
CA VAL A 64 9.38 3.46 0.15
C VAL A 64 10.85 3.33 0.57
N ALA A 65 11.12 2.36 1.43
CA ALA A 65 12.46 2.05 1.93
C ALA A 65 13.08 0.85 1.19
N GLU A 66 12.27 -0.16 0.86
CA GLU A 66 12.73 -1.37 0.19
C GLU A 66 11.63 -1.91 -0.74
N ILE A 67 12.04 -2.57 -1.82
CA ILE A 67 11.15 -3.23 -2.77
C ILE A 67 11.66 -4.67 -2.93
N GLY A 68 10.79 -5.63 -2.62
CA GLY A 68 10.98 -7.05 -2.91
C GLY A 68 10.24 -7.49 -4.17
N ASP A 69 10.17 -8.79 -4.40
CA ASP A 69 9.51 -9.36 -5.58
C ASP A 69 7.97 -9.20 -5.53
N ASP A 70 7.39 -9.41 -4.34
CA ASP A 70 5.94 -9.40 -4.07
C ASP A 70 5.57 -8.49 -2.87
N TYR A 71 6.51 -7.66 -2.41
CA TYR A 71 6.28 -6.75 -1.29
C TYR A 71 7.02 -5.42 -1.45
N VAL A 72 6.52 -4.39 -0.77
CA VAL A 72 7.16 -3.08 -0.65
C VAL A 72 7.20 -2.69 0.82
N ILE A 73 8.38 -2.39 1.35
CA ILE A 73 8.53 -1.86 2.70
C ILE A 73 8.57 -0.35 2.62
N ALA A 74 7.67 0.31 3.34
CA ALA A 74 7.60 1.76 3.39
C ALA A 74 7.66 2.25 4.84
N LYS A 75 8.43 3.31 5.06
CA LYS A 75 8.55 3.97 6.36
C LYS A 75 7.50 5.06 6.49
N ALA A 76 6.73 5.04 7.57
CA ALA A 76 5.78 6.11 7.88
C ALA A 76 6.53 7.42 8.18
N GLU A 77 6.36 8.44 7.35
CA GLU A 77 6.72 9.81 7.72
C GLU A 77 5.64 10.45 8.58
N ASN A 78 4.37 10.16 8.23
CA ASN A 78 3.21 10.54 9.01
C ASN A 78 2.33 9.30 9.20
N GLY A 79 2.39 8.74 10.39
CA GLY A 79 1.56 7.65 10.87
C GLY A 79 0.20 8.13 11.35
N GLY A 80 -0.57 7.20 11.89
CA GLY A 80 -1.96 7.40 12.28
C GLY A 80 -2.76 6.13 12.12
N TRP A 81 -4.08 6.26 12.02
CA TRP A 81 -4.99 5.12 11.99
C TRP A 81 -5.20 4.59 10.58
N LEU A 82 -4.68 3.39 10.32
CA LEU A 82 -4.97 2.64 9.11
C LEU A 82 -6.29 1.88 9.29
N GLY A 83 -7.28 2.22 8.47
CA GLY A 83 -8.60 1.58 8.46
C GLY A 83 -8.78 0.57 7.33
N PRO A 84 -9.90 -0.19 7.34
CA PRO A 84 -10.16 -1.17 6.30
C PRO A 84 -10.59 -0.48 5.01
N ARG A 85 -10.28 -1.09 3.86
CA ARG A 85 -10.64 -0.64 2.51
C ARG A 85 -10.14 0.78 2.20
N LYS A 86 -8.95 1.13 2.72
CA LYS A 86 -8.34 2.43 2.48
C LYS A 86 -7.69 2.46 1.10
N CYS A 87 -7.79 3.61 0.45
CA CYS A 87 -7.23 3.86 -0.86
C CYS A 87 -5.75 4.23 -0.77
N ILE A 88 -4.95 3.71 -1.71
CA ILE A 88 -3.54 4.07 -1.88
C ILE A 88 -3.41 5.02 -3.09
N ASN A 89 -2.66 6.11 -2.91
CA ASN A 89 -2.31 7.04 -3.96
C ASN A 89 -0.79 7.20 -4.06
N ILE A 90 -0.25 7.17 -5.27
CA ILE A 90 1.20 7.21 -5.54
C ILE A 90 1.42 8.18 -6.71
N PRO A 91 1.87 9.43 -6.45
CA PRO A 91 2.01 10.44 -7.50
C PRO A 91 3.14 10.13 -8.48
N ASP A 92 4.21 9.49 -8.00
CA ASP A 92 5.39 9.16 -8.81
C ASP A 92 5.33 7.74 -9.39
N ALA A 93 4.17 7.08 -9.31
CA ALA A 93 4.04 5.75 -9.87
C ALA A 93 4.19 5.83 -11.39
N ASP A 94 5.10 5.01 -11.92
CA ASP A 94 5.25 4.83 -13.37
C ASP A 94 4.14 3.89 -13.82
N VAL A 95 2.94 4.44 -13.94
CA VAL A 95 1.70 3.72 -14.21
C VAL A 95 1.64 3.43 -15.71
N ASP A 96 2.51 2.54 -16.18
CA ASP A 96 2.40 1.92 -17.50
C ASP A 96 1.37 0.77 -17.41
N LEU A 97 0.12 1.15 -17.11
CA LEU A 97 -0.98 0.19 -17.01
C LEU A 97 -1.37 -0.27 -18.42
N PRO A 98 -1.30 -1.57 -18.75
CA PRO A 98 -2.17 -2.09 -19.80
C PRO A 98 -3.63 -1.82 -19.40
N PRO A 99 -4.53 -1.58 -20.36
CA PRO A 99 -5.93 -1.25 -20.06
C PRO A 99 -6.62 -2.48 -19.45
N LEU A 100 -6.60 -2.61 -18.12
CA LEU A 100 -7.38 -3.60 -17.40
C LEU A 100 -8.83 -3.10 -17.23
N SER A 101 -9.57 -3.08 -18.34
CA SER A 101 -11.02 -2.97 -18.35
C SER A 101 -11.63 -4.37 -18.36
N LYS A 102 -11.91 -4.94 -17.17
CA LYS A 102 -12.89 -6.03 -16.94
C LYS A 102 -13.41 -5.99 -15.50
N ARG A 103 -13.91 -4.82 -15.07
CA ARG A 103 -14.86 -4.69 -13.96
C ARG A 103 -15.87 -3.62 -14.36
N ASP A 104 -16.71 -3.99 -15.32
CA ASP A 104 -18.00 -3.36 -15.64
C ASP A 104 -18.71 -4.32 -16.61
N VAL A 105 -19.29 -5.40 -16.06
CA VAL A 105 -20.45 -6.13 -16.59
C VAL A 105 -21.23 -6.69 -15.42
#